data_AF-A0A497G9N3-F1
#
_entry.id   AF-A0A497G9N3-F1
#
_cell.length_a   1.000
_cell.length_b   1.000
_cell.length_c   1.000
_cell.angle_alpha   90.00
_cell.angle_beta   90.00
_cell.angle_gamma   90.00
#
_symmetry.space_group_name_H-M   'P 1'
#
loop_
_entity.id
_entity.type
_entity.pdbx_description
1 polymer ?
#
loop_
_entity_poly.entity_id
_entity_poly.type
_entity_poly.pdbx_seq_one_letter_code
_entity_poly.pdbx_strand_id
1 'polypeptide(L)'
;MDSTYILPVVGVEVEGLREALVALKELRRKRKARFYYTPFNILEVLGKLAKLSYDASVVAAGLSAIEEEFELTHPTVEGYMKALELRRRGFRDLIDLLLYATAVTRGLLLLTRDVSLVKFLESQGEEVKSILSENELLRMMRRGSSG
;
A
#
# COMPACT_ATOMS: atom_id res chain seq x y z
N MET A 1 -2.45 0.56 -1.93
CA MET A 1 -1.24 1.09 -1.25
C MET A 1 -0.94 0.19 -0.08
N ASP A 2 0.33 -0.10 0.21
CA ASP A 2 0.73 -0.62 1.52
C ASP A 2 0.48 0.46 2.59
N SER A 3 0.04 0.04 3.79
CA SER A 3 -0.29 0.90 4.91
C SER A 3 0.88 1.81 5.33
N THR A 4 2.13 1.39 5.08
CA THR A 4 3.35 2.20 5.28
C THR A 4 3.27 3.56 4.58
N TYR A 5 2.65 3.64 3.40
CA TYR A 5 2.49 4.88 2.63
C TYR A 5 1.26 5.69 3.02
N ILE A 6 0.34 5.10 3.78
CA ILE A 6 -0.89 5.72 4.27
C ILE A 6 -0.65 6.40 5.64
N LEU A 7 0.20 5.80 6.48
CA LEU A 7 0.54 6.31 7.82
C LEU A 7 0.88 7.82 7.88
N PRO A 8 1.69 8.38 6.97
CA PRO A 8 1.98 9.82 7.00
C PRO A 8 0.76 10.72 6.80
N VAL A 9 -0.28 10.23 6.11
CA VAL A 9 -1.51 11.00 5.88
C VAL A 9 -2.26 11.24 7.18
N VAL A 10 -2.13 10.32 8.15
CA VAL A 10 -2.73 10.43 9.50
C VAL A 10 -1.72 10.93 10.55
N GLY A 11 -0.61 11.53 10.13
CA GLY A 11 0.36 12.16 11.02
C GLY A 11 1.38 11.21 11.66
N VAL A 12 1.52 9.98 11.17
CA VAL A 12 2.55 9.05 11.64
C VAL A 12 3.80 9.16 10.77
N GLU A 13 4.91 9.57 11.37
CA GLU A 13 6.20 9.66 10.67
C GLU A 13 6.75 8.27 10.33
N VAL A 14 7.24 8.12 9.11
CA VAL A 14 7.87 6.89 8.61
C VAL A 14 9.22 7.25 8.01
N GLU A 15 10.28 6.67 8.56
CA GLU A 15 11.65 6.93 8.14
C GLU A 15 11.88 6.55 6.66
N GLY A 16 12.68 7.37 5.96
CA GLY A 16 13.07 7.11 4.57
C GLY A 16 11.94 7.24 3.54
N LEU A 17 10.74 7.72 3.90
CA LEU A 17 9.58 7.80 2.98
C LEU A 17 9.51 9.09 2.15
N ARG A 18 10.33 10.09 2.48
CA ARG A 18 10.23 11.44 1.91
C ARG A 18 10.25 11.46 0.38
N GLU A 19 11.21 10.79 -0.26
CA GLU A 19 11.31 10.81 -1.73
C GLU A 19 10.10 10.15 -2.39
N ALA A 20 9.64 9.02 -1.86
CA ALA A 20 8.46 8.32 -2.36
C ALA A 20 7.19 9.16 -2.18
N LEU A 21 7.00 9.82 -1.03
CA LEU A 21 5.86 10.71 -0.82
C LEU A 21 5.84 11.88 -1.81
N VAL A 22 6.99 12.47 -2.12
CA VAL A 22 7.10 13.52 -3.15
C VAL A 22 6.72 12.97 -4.52
N ALA A 23 7.20 11.78 -4.88
CA ALA A 23 6.84 11.11 -6.14
C ALA A 23 5.32 10.84 -6.24
N LEU A 24 4.72 10.29 -5.19
CA LEU A 24 3.28 10.00 -5.14
C LEU A 24 2.45 11.28 -5.23
N LYS A 25 2.86 12.34 -4.51
CA LYS A 25 2.21 13.66 -4.57
C LYS A 25 2.25 14.24 -5.98
N GLU A 26 3.38 14.12 -6.69
CA GLU A 26 3.50 14.57 -8.07
C GLU A 26 2.63 13.75 -9.04
N LEU A 27 2.57 12.44 -8.88
CA LEU A 27 1.67 11.58 -9.66
C LEU A 27 0.20 11.96 -9.47
N ARG A 28 -0.21 12.23 -8.22
CA ARG A 28 -1.56 12.71 -7.89
C ARG A 28 -1.84 14.06 -8.54
N ARG A 29 -0.95 15.04 -8.34
CA ARG A 29 -1.09 16.40 -8.85
C ARG A 29 -1.23 16.42 -10.38
N LYS A 30 -0.49 15.56 -11.08
CA LYS A 30 -0.54 15.43 -12.54
C LYS A 30 -1.66 14.49 -13.03
N ARG A 31 -2.50 13.96 -12.14
CA ARG A 31 -3.55 12.96 -12.42
C ARG A 31 -3.04 11.75 -13.22
N LYS A 32 -1.79 11.34 -12.98
CA LYS A 32 -1.13 10.22 -13.68
C LYS A 32 -1.37 8.87 -13.01
N ALA A 33 -1.90 8.86 -11.79
CA ALA A 33 -2.19 7.65 -11.05
C ALA A 33 -3.46 7.84 -10.19
N ARG A 34 -4.13 6.72 -9.93
CA ARG A 34 -5.24 6.61 -8.97
C ARG A 34 -4.74 5.78 -7.80
N PHE A 35 -5.00 6.24 -6.59
CA PHE A 35 -4.51 5.59 -5.37
C PHE A 35 -5.65 4.83 -4.72
N TYR A 36 -5.36 3.62 -4.26
CA TYR A 36 -6.36 2.73 -3.66
C TYR A 36 -6.00 2.36 -2.23
N TYR A 37 -7.02 2.25 -1.39
CA TYR A 37 -6.94 1.69 -0.05
C TYR A 37 -8.04 0.66 0.17
N THR A 38 -7.87 -0.17 1.19
CA THR A 38 -8.86 -1.16 1.63
C THR A 38 -9.24 -0.89 3.09
N PRO A 39 -10.35 -1.46 3.60
CA PRO A 39 -10.65 -1.42 5.03
C PRO A 39 -9.54 -2.03 5.91
N PHE A 40 -8.76 -2.98 5.36
CA PHE A 40 -7.63 -3.59 6.07
C PHE A 40 -6.46 -2.62 6.28
N ASN A 41 -6.26 -1.67 5.36
CA ASN A 41 -5.30 -0.59 5.58
C ASN A 41 -5.71 0.26 6.79
N ILE A 42 -7.00 0.60 6.89
CA ILE A 42 -7.53 1.37 8.02
C ILE A 42 -7.38 0.59 9.31
N LEU A 43 -7.67 -0.72 9.31
CA LEU A 43 -7.46 -1.59 10.47
C LEU A 43 -6.00 -1.57 10.96
N GLU A 44 -5.03 -1.70 10.05
CA GLU A 44 -3.61 -1.60 10.42
C GLU A 44 -3.22 -0.23 10.94
N VAL A 45 -3.68 0.84 10.29
CA VAL A 45 -3.43 2.22 10.70
C VAL A 45 -3.94 2.45 12.11
N LEU A 46 -5.17 2.06 12.41
CA LEU A 46 -5.75 2.16 13.76
C LEU A 46 -4.98 1.31 14.77
N GLY A 47 -4.58 0.09 14.40
CA GLY A 47 -3.76 -0.78 15.27
C GLY A 47 -2.37 -0.21 15.59
N LYS A 48 -1.78 0.56 14.66
CA LYS A 48 -0.52 1.29 14.88
C LYS A 48 -0.74 2.52 15.75
N LEU A 49 -1.75 3.35 15.45
CA LEU A 49 -2.10 4.53 16.23
C LEU A 49 -2.44 4.19 17.68
N ALA A 50 -3.11 3.07 17.94
CA ALA A 50 -3.44 2.60 19.29
C ALA A 50 -2.20 2.35 20.18
N LYS A 51 -1.00 2.22 19.59
CA LYS A 51 0.27 1.99 20.29
C LYS A 51 1.15 3.25 20.36
N LEU A 52 0.72 4.35 19.75
CA LEU A 52 1.49 5.57 19.61
C LEU A 52 0.75 6.75 20.27
N SER A 53 1.49 7.79 20.62
CA SER A 53 0.86 9.09 20.85
C SER A 53 0.44 9.69 19.52
N TYR A 54 -0.79 10.20 19.42
CA TYR A 54 -1.29 10.83 18.21
C TYR A 54 -2.13 12.07 18.53
N ASP A 55 -2.18 13.01 17.59
CA ASP A 55 -3.11 14.13 17.64
C ASP A 55 -4.42 13.72 16.97
N ALA A 56 -5.53 13.73 17.73
CA ALA A 56 -6.83 13.28 17.24
C ALA A 56 -7.35 14.14 16.07
N SER A 57 -7.06 15.43 16.04
CA SER A 57 -7.47 16.32 14.96
C SER A 57 -6.70 16.03 13.67
N VAL A 58 -5.40 15.73 13.77
CA VAL A 58 -4.56 15.32 12.63
C VAL A 58 -5.02 13.97 12.09
N VAL A 59 -5.28 13.00 12.96
CA VAL A 59 -5.79 11.68 12.55
C VAL A 59 -7.14 11.80 11.86
N ALA A 60 -8.08 12.57 12.43
CA ALA A 60 -9.39 12.77 11.83
C ALA A 60 -9.29 13.41 10.43
N ALA A 61 -8.52 14.49 10.29
CA ALA A 61 -8.28 15.13 8.99
C ALA A 61 -7.61 14.17 7.99
N GLY A 62 -6.66 13.35 8.44
CA GLY A 62 -5.99 12.35 7.62
C GLY A 62 -6.93 11.25 7.13
N LEU A 63 -7.82 10.75 7.99
CA LEU A 63 -8.82 9.75 7.59
C LEU A 63 -9.80 10.33 6.56
N SER A 64 -10.31 11.55 6.78
CA SER A 64 -11.15 12.24 5.78
C SER A 64 -10.42 12.42 4.45
N ALA A 65 -9.15 12.82 4.47
CA ALA A 65 -8.36 12.97 3.26
C ALA A 65 -8.15 11.64 2.51
N ILE A 66 -8.01 10.51 3.22
CA ILE A 66 -7.93 9.18 2.58
C ILE A 66 -9.24 8.87 1.86
N GLU A 67 -10.39 9.09 2.51
CA GLU A 67 -11.71 8.84 1.92
C GLU A 67 -11.99 9.74 0.70
N GLU A 68 -11.53 10.98 0.72
CA GLU A 68 -11.74 11.95 -0.37
C GLU A 68 -10.80 11.73 -1.56
N GLU A 69 -9.55 11.34 -1.32
CA GLU A 69 -8.49 11.35 -2.33
C GLU A 69 -8.10 9.96 -2.85
N PHE A 70 -8.50 8.88 -2.17
CA PHE A 70 -8.18 7.52 -2.53
C PHE A 70 -9.46 6.74 -2.87
N GLU A 71 -9.36 5.83 -3.84
CA GLU A 71 -10.43 4.92 -4.20
C GLU A 71 -10.49 3.73 -3.21
N LEU A 72 -11.63 3.58 -2.54
CA LEU A 72 -11.88 2.41 -1.70
C LEU A 72 -12.03 1.16 -2.58
N THR A 73 -11.29 0.11 -2.25
CA THR A 73 -11.43 -1.21 -2.87
C THR A 73 -11.47 -2.31 -1.83
N HIS A 74 -11.87 -3.50 -2.26
CA HIS A 74 -12.07 -4.67 -1.40
C HIS A 74 -11.48 -5.92 -2.08
N PRO A 75 -10.98 -6.90 -1.31
CA PRO A 75 -10.66 -8.20 -1.87
C PRO A 75 -11.88 -8.80 -2.58
N THR A 76 -11.64 -9.47 -3.70
CA THR A 76 -12.67 -10.32 -4.33
C THR A 76 -12.76 -11.65 -3.59
N VAL A 77 -13.75 -12.50 -3.91
CA VAL A 77 -13.81 -13.86 -3.37
C VAL A 77 -12.53 -14.62 -3.72
N GLU A 78 -12.04 -14.51 -4.95
CA GLU A 78 -10.75 -15.10 -5.35
C GLU A 78 -9.58 -14.49 -4.57
N GLY A 79 -9.63 -13.19 -4.27
CA GLY A 79 -8.63 -12.50 -3.46
C GLY A 79 -8.55 -13.05 -2.04
N TYR A 80 -9.69 -13.25 -1.38
CA TYR A 80 -9.74 -13.89 -0.06
C TYR A 80 -9.19 -15.32 -0.09
N MET A 81 -9.60 -16.12 -1.08
CA MET A 81 -9.14 -17.50 -1.21
C MET A 81 -7.63 -17.59 -1.46
N LYS A 82 -7.08 -16.69 -2.29
CA LYS A 82 -5.64 -16.59 -2.54
C LYS A 82 -4.86 -16.18 -1.29
N ALA A 83 -5.33 -15.18 -0.55
CA ALA A 83 -4.68 -14.77 0.70
C ALA A 83 -4.66 -15.93 1.72
N LEU A 84 -5.77 -16.67 1.84
CA LEU A 84 -5.85 -17.84 2.71
C LEU A 84 -4.87 -18.96 2.29
N GLU A 85 -4.78 -19.23 0.99
CA GLU A 85 -3.84 -20.22 0.45
C GLU A 85 -2.39 -19.84 0.76
N LEU A 86 -1.99 -18.60 0.49
CA LEU A 86 -0.65 -18.10 0.77
C LEU A 86 -0.34 -18.13 2.26
N ARG A 87 -1.34 -17.86 3.11
CA ARG A 87 -1.21 -17.95 4.56
C ARG A 87 -0.90 -19.38 5.02
N ARG A 88 -1.49 -20.38 4.37
CA ARG A 88 -1.21 -21.81 4.61
C ARG A 88 0.16 -22.24 4.09
N ARG A 89 0.64 -21.61 3.03
CA ARG A 89 1.98 -21.84 2.46
C ARG A 89 3.12 -21.21 3.27
N GLY A 90 2.82 -20.33 4.23
CA GLY A 90 3.75 -20.02 5.32
C GLY A 90 3.98 -18.55 5.63
N PHE A 91 3.48 -17.61 4.81
CA PHE A 91 3.61 -16.18 5.13
C PHE A 91 2.61 -15.79 6.21
N ARG A 92 3.06 -15.14 7.28
CA ARG A 92 2.27 -15.02 8.51
C ARG A 92 1.30 -13.85 8.51
N ASP A 93 1.70 -12.73 7.90
CA ASP A 93 0.90 -11.51 7.91
C ASP A 93 -0.25 -11.65 6.91
N LEU A 94 -1.47 -11.80 7.43
CA LEU A 94 -2.66 -11.97 6.61
C LEU A 94 -3.06 -10.67 5.92
N ILE A 95 -2.79 -9.50 6.52
CA ILE A 95 -3.20 -8.23 5.93
C ILE A 95 -2.34 -7.96 4.69
N ASP A 96 -1.03 -8.16 4.77
CA ASP A 96 -0.15 -8.04 3.61
C ASP A 96 -0.57 -8.97 2.46
N LEU A 97 -0.95 -10.21 2.78
CA LEU A 97 -1.47 -11.15 1.79
C LEU A 97 -2.81 -10.69 1.20
N LEU A 98 -3.69 -10.08 1.99
CA LEU A 98 -4.96 -9.52 1.51
C LEU A 98 -4.71 -8.32 0.59
N LEU A 99 -3.75 -7.45 0.92
CA LEU A 99 -3.38 -6.32 0.08
C LEU A 99 -2.80 -6.80 -1.26
N TYR A 100 -1.89 -7.77 -1.22
CA TYR A 100 -1.32 -8.39 -2.43
C TYR A 100 -2.40 -9.07 -3.27
N ALA A 101 -3.20 -9.96 -2.68
CA ALA A 101 -4.21 -10.70 -3.40
C ALA A 101 -5.28 -9.76 -4.00
N THR A 102 -5.65 -8.70 -3.29
CA THR A 102 -6.55 -7.66 -3.81
C THR A 102 -5.93 -6.97 -5.01
N ALA A 103 -4.65 -6.63 -4.97
CA ALA A 103 -3.98 -5.99 -6.09
C ALA A 103 -3.98 -6.89 -7.33
N VAL A 104 -3.63 -8.17 -7.17
CA VAL A 104 -3.62 -9.15 -8.26
C VAL A 104 -5.01 -9.32 -8.86
N THR A 105 -6.04 -9.62 -8.05
CA THR A 105 -7.37 -9.94 -8.58
C THR A 105 -8.12 -8.74 -9.14
N ARG A 106 -7.71 -7.52 -8.78
CA ARG A 106 -8.27 -6.27 -9.30
C ARG A 106 -7.44 -5.68 -10.46
N GLY A 107 -6.31 -6.29 -10.82
CA GLY A 107 -5.41 -5.75 -11.85
C GLY A 107 -4.75 -4.42 -11.44
N LEU A 108 -4.43 -4.26 -10.15
CA LEU A 108 -3.78 -3.10 -9.57
C LEU A 108 -2.31 -3.37 -9.26
N LEU A 109 -1.57 -2.28 -8.99
CA LEU A 109 -0.21 -2.34 -8.44
C LEU A 109 -0.23 -2.14 -6.92
N LEU A 110 0.38 -3.07 -6.19
CA LEU A 110 0.71 -2.92 -4.77
C LEU A 110 2.08 -2.27 -4.65
N LEU A 111 2.08 -0.99 -4.28
CA LEU A 111 3.29 -0.30 -3.82
C LEU A 111 3.63 -0.77 -2.40
N THR A 112 4.77 -1.42 -2.22
CA THR A 112 5.26 -1.91 -0.92
C THR A 112 6.79 -1.84 -0.83
N ARG A 113 7.30 -1.82 0.41
CA ARG A 113 8.72 -1.98 0.74
C ARG A 113 9.04 -3.33 1.37
N ASP A 114 8.04 -4.19 1.60
CA ASP A 114 8.24 -5.44 2.30
C ASP A 114 8.98 -6.46 1.41
N VAL A 115 10.30 -6.48 1.55
CA VAL A 115 11.17 -7.43 0.87
C VAL A 115 10.88 -8.87 1.28
N SER A 116 10.36 -9.10 2.49
CA SER A 116 10.03 -10.45 2.95
C SER A 116 8.79 -10.99 2.25
N LEU A 117 7.76 -10.15 2.06
CA LEU A 117 6.59 -10.48 1.25
C LEU A 117 6.99 -10.78 -0.18
N VAL A 118 7.77 -9.90 -0.82
CA VAL A 118 8.19 -10.08 -2.22
C VAL A 118 8.95 -11.39 -2.41
N LYS A 119 9.97 -11.65 -1.58
CA LYS A 119 10.74 -12.90 -1.65
C LYS A 119 9.88 -14.14 -1.41
N PHE A 120 8.92 -14.05 -0.49
CA PHE A 120 7.98 -15.14 -0.25
C PHE A 120 7.15 -15.40 -1.51
N LEU A 121 6.54 -14.37 -2.11
CA LEU A 121 5.74 -14.50 -3.33
C LEU A 121 6.56 -15.10 -4.49
N GLU A 122 7.78 -14.62 -4.71
CA GLU A 122 8.70 -15.18 -5.71
C GLU A 122 8.97 -16.68 -5.45
N SER A 123 9.22 -17.07 -4.20
CA SER A 123 9.47 -18.47 -3.82
C SER A 123 8.26 -19.38 -4.05
N GLN A 124 7.04 -18.83 -4.05
CA GLN A 124 5.79 -19.56 -4.29
C GLN A 124 5.39 -19.56 -5.77
N GLY A 125 6.18 -18.96 -6.67
CA GLY A 125 5.86 -18.84 -8.09
C GLY A 125 4.69 -17.88 -8.37
N GLU A 126 4.44 -16.94 -7.46
CA GLU A 126 3.35 -15.99 -7.56
C GLU A 126 3.65 -14.82 -8.51
N GLU A 127 2.60 -14.14 -8.96
CA GLU A 127 2.71 -13.04 -9.91
C GLU A 127 3.23 -11.76 -9.24
N VAL A 128 4.52 -11.48 -9.42
CA VAL A 128 5.14 -10.26 -8.88
C VAL A 128 4.98 -9.03 -9.75
N LYS A 129 4.35 -9.14 -10.94
CA LYS A 129 4.11 -7.97 -11.83
C LYS A 129 3.11 -6.97 -11.23
N SER A 130 2.29 -7.42 -10.28
CA SER A 130 1.41 -6.58 -9.47
C SER A 130 2.13 -5.89 -8.31
N ILE A 131 3.42 -6.16 -8.08
CA ILE A 131 4.23 -5.44 -7.10
C ILE A 131 4.92 -4.26 -7.78
N LEU A 132 4.83 -3.09 -7.14
CA LEU A 132 5.64 -1.93 -7.45
C LEU A 132 6.57 -1.68 -6.27
N SER A 133 7.87 -1.88 -6.43
CA SER A 133 8.83 -1.47 -5.41
C SER A 133 9.01 0.04 -5.41
N GLU A 134 9.42 0.59 -4.28
CA GLU A 134 9.77 2.00 -4.18
C GLU A 134 10.87 2.42 -5.18
N ASN A 135 11.89 1.58 -5.33
CA ASN A 135 12.97 1.85 -6.27
C ASN A 135 12.48 1.90 -7.72
N GLU A 136 11.44 1.15 -8.07
CA GLU A 136 10.80 1.24 -9.39
C GLU A 136 9.99 2.51 -9.53
N LEU A 137 9.18 2.87 -8.53
CA LEU A 137 8.45 4.14 -8.48
C LEU A 137 9.39 5.34 -8.73
N LEU A 138 10.50 5.41 -8.00
CA LEU A 138 11.46 6.51 -8.13
C LEU A 138 12.16 6.50 -9.50
N ARG A 139 12.48 5.33 -10.05
CA ARG A 139 13.03 5.20 -11.42
C ARG A 139 12.05 5.69 -12.48
N MET A 140 10.76 5.39 -12.35
CA MET A 140 9.71 5.86 -13.26
C MET A 140 9.62 7.39 -13.24
N MET A 141 9.72 8.00 -12.06
CA MET A 141 9.68 9.46 -11.92
C MET A 141 10.90 10.15 -12.54
N ARG A 142 12.10 9.56 -12.43
CA ARG A 142 13.31 10.12 -13.06
C ARG A 142 13.24 10.11 -14.59
N ARG A 143 12.69 9.04 -15.18
CA ARG A 143 12.53 8.91 -16.64
C ARG A 143 11.44 9.83 -17.22
N GLY A 144 10.39 10.10 -16.44
CA GLY A 144 9.29 10.99 -16.84
C GLY A 144 9.58 12.50 -16.72
N SER A 145 10.76 12.88 -16.24
CA SER A 145 11.22 14.28 -16.12
C SER A 145 12.14 14.73 -17.26
N SER A 146 12.40 13.86 -18.23
CA SER A 146 13.27 14.11 -19.38
C SER A 146 12.52 14.39 -20.69
N GLY A 147 11.23 14.76 -20.62
CA GLY A 147 10.38 15.04 -21.78
C GLY A 147 9.45 16.21 -21.54
#